data_AF-A0A967EQE7-F1
#
_entry.id   AF-A0A967EQE7-F1
#
_cell.length_a   1.000
_cell.length_b   1.000
_cell.length_c   1.000
_cell.angle_alpha   90.00
_cell.angle_beta   90.00
_cell.angle_gamma   90.00
#
_symmetry.space_group_name_H-M   'P 1'
#
loop_
_entity.id
_entity.type
_entity.pdbx_description
1 polymer ?
#
loop_
_entity_poly.entity_id
_entity_poly.type
_entity_poly.pdbx_seq_one_letter_code
_entity_poly.pdbx_strand_id
1 'polypeptide(L)'
;DKEHDLALLSKRTLHDPFQEIRQFKYPFGESSDLELGSFVYIIGYPMGHKMITKGIVSNTRDDKSDSFLIDALFNRGFSGGIILAIRDGVPNFELVGMAKSVSARNQLILTPAPLDGQLEYEPYFPYTGDVYVRKYDDINYGITYTISTDEILDFLKRNETQLLQKGFNFNYLTK
;
A
#
# COMPACT_ATOMS: atom_id res chain seq x y z
N ASP A 1 11.20 8.50 -2.63
CA ASP A 1 11.73 7.82 -3.82
C ASP A 1 10.63 7.81 -4.87
N LYS A 2 10.84 8.49 -6.00
CA LYS A 2 9.83 8.56 -7.07
C LYS A 2 9.79 7.28 -7.92
N GLU A 3 10.88 6.53 -7.96
CA GLU A 3 10.98 5.32 -8.76
C GLU A 3 10.28 4.17 -8.04
N HIS A 4 10.50 4.07 -6.73
CA HIS A 4 9.97 2.96 -5.91
C HIS A 4 8.65 3.30 -5.21
N ASP A 5 8.16 4.54 -5.36
CA ASP A 5 6.92 5.04 -4.74
C ASP A 5 6.94 4.96 -3.20
N LEU A 6 8.09 5.31 -2.62
CA LEU A 6 8.33 5.30 -1.17
C LEU A 6 8.47 6.70 -0.61
N ALA A 7 7.90 6.93 0.58
CA ALA A 7 8.09 8.16 1.33
C ALA A 7 8.29 7.85 2.82
N LEU A 8 9.26 8.53 3.44
CA LEU A 8 9.42 8.52 4.89
C LEU A 8 8.73 9.75 5.47
N LEU A 9 7.81 9.52 6.40
CA LEU A 9 7.13 10.58 7.13
C LEU A 9 7.69 10.67 8.54
N SER A 10 7.93 11.89 8.99
CA SER A 10 8.33 12.17 10.37
C SER A 10 7.45 13.28 10.93
N LYS A 11 7.06 13.15 12.20
CA LYS A 11 6.35 14.20 12.93
C LYS A 11 7.20 14.62 14.11
N ARG A 12 7.46 15.92 14.24
CA ARG A 12 7.99 16.48 15.49
C ARG A 12 6.88 16.41 16.52
N THR A 13 7.10 15.64 17.57
CA THR A 13 6.23 15.67 18.74
C THR A 13 6.85 16.61 19.77
N LEU A 14 6.07 17.59 20.20
CA LEU A 14 6.33 18.20 21.50
C LEU A 14 6.05 17.11 22.53
N HIS A 15 6.89 17.00 23.54
CA HIS A 15 6.77 15.97 24.57
C HIS A 15 5.45 16.20 25.33
N ASP A 16 4.37 15.62 24.82
CA ASP A 16 3.09 15.54 25.50
C ASP A 16 3.13 14.24 26.30
N PRO A 17 3.22 14.31 27.64
CA PRO A 17 3.27 13.12 28.49
C PRO A 17 2.01 12.25 28.38
N PHE A 18 0.94 12.76 27.75
CA PHE A 18 -0.31 12.02 27.53
C PHE A 18 -0.43 11.41 26.13
N GLN A 19 0.48 11.69 25.20
CA GLN A 19 0.46 11.09 23.86
C GLN A 19 1.39 9.87 23.78
N GLU A 20 0.86 8.69 24.12
CA GLU A 20 1.56 7.42 23.87
C GLU A 20 1.67 7.14 22.36
N ILE A 21 2.87 7.19 21.81
CA ILE A 21 3.16 6.64 20.47
C ILE A 21 3.38 5.15 20.64
N ARG A 22 2.40 4.34 20.23
CA ARG A 22 2.55 2.88 20.20
C ARG A 22 3.48 2.50 19.05
N GLN A 23 4.68 2.03 19.39
CA GLN A 23 5.62 1.49 18.41
C GLN A 23 5.03 0.23 17.76
N PHE A 24 5.26 0.09 16.46
CA PHE A 24 4.99 -1.14 15.74
C PHE A 24 5.92 -2.25 16.25
N LYS A 25 5.35 -3.40 16.65
CA LYS A 25 6.07 -4.43 17.40
C LYS A 25 6.56 -5.62 16.57
N TYR A 26 6.07 -5.78 15.35
CA TYR A 26 6.47 -6.91 14.51
C TYR A 26 7.81 -6.62 13.86
N PRO A 27 8.74 -7.60 13.84
CA PRO A 27 10.03 -7.45 13.19
C PRO A 27 9.86 -7.34 11.67
N PHE A 28 10.90 -6.86 11.00
CA PHE A 28 11.04 -7.03 9.56
C PHE A 28 11.35 -8.51 9.29
N GLY A 29 10.60 -9.11 8.38
CA GLY A 29 10.89 -10.41 7.80
C GLY A 29 11.58 -10.26 6.45
N GLU A 30 12.20 -11.34 5.99
CA GLU A 30 12.81 -11.41 4.67
C GLU A 30 11.73 -11.69 3.63
N SER A 31 11.49 -10.74 2.72
CA SER A 31 10.48 -10.92 1.67
C SER A 31 10.85 -12.02 0.68
N SER A 32 12.14 -12.35 0.58
CA SER A 32 12.70 -13.47 -0.20
C SER A 32 12.31 -14.85 0.35
N ASP A 33 11.96 -14.95 1.63
CA ASP A 33 11.49 -16.21 2.24
C ASP A 33 10.03 -16.52 1.86
N LEU A 34 9.33 -15.59 1.19
CA LEU A 34 7.96 -15.81 0.76
C LEU A 34 7.90 -16.80 -0.41
N GLU A 35 7.09 -17.84 -0.23
CA GLU A 35 6.81 -18.85 -1.24
C GLU A 35 5.43 -18.62 -1.88
N LEU A 36 5.21 -19.22 -3.05
CA LEU A 36 3.89 -19.26 -3.65
C LEU A 36 2.90 -19.93 -2.66
N GLY A 37 1.80 -19.25 -2.36
CA GLY A 37 0.81 -19.73 -1.41
C GLY A 37 1.05 -19.31 0.05
N SER A 38 2.17 -18.62 0.37
CA SER A 38 2.37 -18.04 1.70
C SER A 38 1.21 -17.10 2.06
N PHE A 39 0.63 -17.28 3.25
CA PHE A 39 -0.45 -16.44 3.73
C PHE A 39 0.07 -15.08 4.20
N VAL A 40 -0.60 -14.03 3.75
CA VAL A 40 -0.31 -12.66 4.15
C VAL A 40 -1.57 -11.92 4.60
N TYR A 41 -1.37 -10.89 5.42
CA TYR A 41 -2.40 -9.97 5.87
C TYR A 41 -2.01 -8.55 5.48
N ILE A 42 -2.92 -7.83 4.82
CA ILE A 42 -2.77 -6.41 4.55
C ILE A 42 -3.57 -5.63 5.58
N ILE A 43 -2.96 -4.62 6.18
CA ILE A 43 -3.62 -3.70 7.10
C ILE A 43 -3.61 -2.31 6.49
N GLY A 44 -4.80 -1.71 6.32
CA GLY A 44 -4.97 -0.41 5.68
C GLY A 44 -6.12 0.40 6.26
N TYR A 45 -6.40 1.54 5.62
CA TYR A 45 -7.48 2.45 6.01
C TYR A 45 -8.37 2.86 4.81
N PRO A 46 -8.89 1.89 4.03
CA PRO A 46 -9.72 2.18 2.86
C PRO A 46 -10.96 2.99 3.23
N MET A 47 -11.22 4.05 2.46
CA MET A 47 -12.40 4.91 2.62
C MET A 47 -12.64 5.44 4.05
N GLY A 48 -11.59 5.55 4.88
CA GLY A 48 -11.72 6.03 6.25
C GLY A 48 -12.00 4.93 7.30
N HIS A 49 -11.91 3.65 6.92
CA HIS A 49 -12.15 2.54 7.84
C HIS A 49 -10.89 1.69 8.02
N LYS A 50 -10.51 1.40 9.27
CA LYS A 50 -9.43 0.45 9.55
C LYS A 50 -9.87 -0.94 9.11
N MET A 51 -9.12 -1.53 8.18
CA MET A 51 -9.43 -2.84 7.64
C MET A 51 -8.21 -3.75 7.63
N ILE A 52 -8.48 -5.04 7.79
CA ILE A 52 -7.52 -6.12 7.62
C ILE A 52 -8.10 -7.04 6.55
N THR A 53 -7.32 -7.32 5.51
CA THR A 53 -7.65 -8.32 4.49
C THR A 53 -6.57 -9.39 4.48
N LYS A 54 -6.93 -10.59 4.07
CA LYS A 54 -6.03 -11.72 3.90
C LYS A 54 -5.84 -11.99 2.42
N GLY A 55 -4.66 -12.45 2.04
CA GLY A 55 -4.39 -13.04 0.74
C GLY A 55 -3.32 -14.12 0.83
N ILE A 56 -2.91 -14.59 -0.34
CA ILE A 56 -1.75 -15.44 -0.55
C ILE A 56 -0.79 -14.75 -1.51
N VAL A 57 0.48 -15.12 -1.40
CA VAL A 57 1.49 -14.78 -2.41
C VAL A 57 1.20 -15.55 -3.69
N SER A 58 0.97 -14.84 -4.78
CA SER A 58 0.54 -15.37 -6.09
C SER A 58 1.67 -15.41 -7.12
N ASN A 59 2.77 -14.70 -6.87
CA ASN A 59 4.02 -14.88 -7.59
C ASN A 59 5.18 -14.65 -6.62
N THR A 60 6.19 -15.51 -6.70
CA THR A 60 7.46 -15.28 -6.03
C THR A 60 8.31 -14.37 -6.91
N ARG A 61 9.18 -13.61 -6.26
CA ARG A 61 10.06 -12.62 -6.88
C ARG A 61 10.79 -13.21 -8.11
N ASP A 62 10.68 -12.60 -9.29
CA ASP A 62 11.69 -12.80 -10.33
C ASP A 62 12.96 -12.06 -9.88
N ASP A 63 14.17 -12.55 -10.22
CA ASP A 63 15.49 -12.03 -9.77
C ASP A 63 15.73 -10.51 -9.95
N LYS A 64 14.80 -9.79 -10.60
CA LYS A 64 14.83 -8.35 -10.88
C LYS A 64 13.69 -7.55 -10.27
N SER A 65 12.77 -8.18 -9.55
CA SER A 65 11.56 -7.53 -9.03
C SER A 65 11.72 -7.22 -7.56
N ASP A 66 11.72 -5.95 -7.14
CA ASP A 66 11.71 -5.57 -5.72
C ASP A 66 10.31 -5.66 -5.09
N SER A 67 9.46 -6.49 -5.68
CA SER A 67 8.05 -6.68 -5.37
C SER A 67 7.64 -8.14 -5.50
N PHE A 68 6.52 -8.48 -4.86
CA PHE A 68 5.82 -9.74 -5.04
C PHE A 68 4.34 -9.45 -5.32
N LEU A 69 3.62 -10.45 -5.83
CA LEU A 69 2.19 -10.32 -6.10
C LEU A 69 1.38 -11.06 -5.05
N ILE A 70 0.25 -10.47 -4.66
CA ILE A 70 -0.71 -11.10 -3.76
C ILE A 70 -2.12 -10.95 -4.29
N ASP A 71 -3.00 -11.88 -3.94
CA ASP A 71 -4.41 -11.88 -4.37
C ASP A 71 -5.35 -11.10 -3.42
N ALA A 72 -4.81 -10.51 -2.36
CA ALA A 72 -5.64 -9.85 -1.37
C ALA A 72 -6.39 -8.65 -1.97
N LEU A 73 -7.63 -8.45 -1.52
CA LEU A 73 -8.47 -7.34 -1.96
C LEU A 73 -7.82 -5.99 -1.68
N PHE A 74 -7.71 -5.17 -2.73
CA PHE A 74 -7.16 -3.83 -2.67
C PHE A 74 -8.20 -2.80 -3.12
N ASN A 75 -8.40 -1.81 -2.27
CA ASN A 75 -9.21 -0.63 -2.51
C ASN A 75 -8.38 0.63 -2.22
N ARG A 76 -8.81 1.79 -2.74
CA ARG A 76 -8.17 3.07 -2.40
C ARG A 76 -8.12 3.25 -0.88
N GLY A 77 -6.93 3.55 -0.37
CA GLY A 77 -6.61 3.63 1.06
C GLY A 77 -5.91 2.40 1.64
N PHE A 78 -5.66 1.35 0.83
CA PHE A 78 -4.67 0.31 1.15
C PHE A 78 -3.24 0.67 0.73
N SER A 79 -3.04 1.62 -0.18
CA SER A 79 -1.71 2.12 -0.55
C SER A 79 -0.94 2.58 0.69
N GLY A 80 0.29 2.09 0.86
CA GLY A 80 1.12 2.32 2.05
C GLY A 80 0.72 1.48 3.27
N GLY A 81 -0.31 0.64 3.16
CA GLY A 81 -0.69 -0.32 4.18
C GLY A 81 0.38 -1.41 4.34
N ILE A 82 0.62 -1.86 5.57
CA ILE A 82 1.62 -2.88 5.85
C ILE A 82 1.13 -4.27 5.48
N ILE A 83 2.07 -5.13 5.10
CA ILE A 83 1.84 -6.53 4.78
C ILE A 83 2.59 -7.40 5.79
N LEU A 84 1.85 -8.28 6.46
CA LEU A 84 2.36 -9.21 7.44
C LEU A 84 2.29 -10.64 6.93
N ALA A 85 3.37 -11.42 7.06
CA ALA A 85 3.36 -12.87 6.89
C ALA A 85 3.34 -13.57 8.26
N ILE A 86 2.94 -14.84 8.28
CA ILE A 86 3.06 -15.71 9.46
C ILE A 86 4.26 -16.63 9.27
N ARG A 87 5.20 -16.64 10.24
CA ARG A 87 6.35 -17.54 10.27
C ARG A 87 6.19 -18.55 11.41
N ASP A 88 6.18 -19.85 11.12
CA ASP A 88 6.04 -20.90 12.16
C ASP A 88 4.76 -20.79 13.02
N GLY A 89 3.68 -20.22 12.46
CA GLY A 89 2.37 -20.13 13.10
C GLY A 89 2.12 -18.85 13.92
N VAL A 90 0.87 -18.69 14.36
CA VAL A 90 0.46 -17.56 15.20
C VAL A 90 1.09 -17.72 16.60
N PRO A 91 1.67 -16.66 17.21
CA PRO A 91 1.51 -15.24 16.90
C PRO A 91 2.68 -14.57 16.16
N ASN A 92 3.51 -15.35 15.45
CA ASN A 92 4.76 -14.87 14.87
C ASN A 92 4.50 -14.18 13.52
N PHE A 93 4.14 -12.90 13.59
CA PHE A 93 3.99 -12.07 12.39
C PHE A 93 5.27 -11.30 12.10
N GLU A 94 5.58 -11.17 10.83
CA GLU A 94 6.71 -10.38 10.33
C GLU A 94 6.22 -9.42 9.25
N LEU A 95 6.72 -8.20 9.27
CA LEU A 95 6.52 -7.23 8.20
C LEU A 95 7.31 -7.72 6.98
N VAL A 96 6.63 -8.03 5.89
CA VAL A 96 7.27 -8.52 4.65
C VAL A 96 7.11 -7.56 3.48
N GLY A 97 6.37 -6.46 3.68
CA GLY A 97 6.27 -5.40 2.70
C GLY A 97 5.16 -4.41 2.97
N MET A 98 4.83 -3.64 1.93
CA MET A 98 3.72 -2.70 1.91
C MET A 98 2.90 -2.84 0.64
N ALA A 99 1.60 -2.58 0.72
CA ALA A 99 0.73 -2.56 -0.44
C ALA A 99 0.96 -1.27 -1.24
N LYS A 100 1.22 -1.42 -2.54
CA LYS A 100 1.54 -0.30 -3.44
C LYS A 100 0.33 0.10 -4.26
N SER A 101 -0.16 -0.82 -5.08
CA SER A 101 -1.22 -0.55 -6.03
C SER A 101 -1.95 -1.83 -6.42
N VAL A 102 -2.96 -1.69 -7.27
CA VAL A 102 -3.72 -2.80 -7.84
C VAL A 102 -3.66 -2.73 -9.36
N SER A 103 -3.75 -3.88 -10.01
CA SER A 103 -3.96 -3.92 -11.46
C SER A 103 -5.30 -3.26 -11.80
N ALA A 104 -5.29 -2.36 -12.78
CA ALA A 104 -6.50 -1.70 -13.25
C ALA A 104 -6.47 -1.55 -14.77
N ARG A 105 -7.63 -1.74 -15.40
CA ARG A 105 -7.85 -1.42 -16.80
C ARG A 105 -8.38 -0.01 -16.91
N ASN A 106 -7.70 0.80 -17.71
CA ASN A 106 -8.15 2.15 -18.01
C ASN A 106 -9.20 2.10 -19.11
N GLN A 107 -10.36 2.71 -18.87
CA GLN A 107 -11.41 2.89 -19.85
C GLN A 107 -11.68 4.39 -20.03
N LEU A 108 -11.99 4.80 -21.25
CA LEU A 108 -12.51 6.13 -21.54
C LEU A 108 -14.03 6.03 -21.61
N ILE A 109 -14.71 6.72 -20.70
CA ILE A 109 -16.17 6.76 -20.64
C ILE A 109 -16.67 8.17 -20.93
N LEU A 110 -17.88 8.28 -21.47
CA LEU A 110 -18.58 9.55 -21.58
C LEU A 110 -19.32 9.81 -20.27
N THR A 111 -19.09 10.97 -19.67
CA THR A 111 -19.79 11.43 -18.47
C THR A 111 -20.47 12.76 -18.74
N PRO A 112 -21.64 13.03 -18.12
CA PRO A 112 -22.23 14.36 -18.06
C PRO A 112 -21.25 15.45 -17.65
N ALA A 113 -21.55 16.70 -18.04
CA ALA A 113 -20.89 17.88 -17.52
C ALA A 113 -20.81 17.83 -15.98
N PRO A 114 -19.64 18.14 -15.36
CA PRO A 114 -19.55 18.27 -13.92
C PRO A 114 -20.42 19.46 -13.49
N LEU A 115 -21.55 19.17 -12.84
CA LEU A 115 -22.39 20.18 -12.20
C LEU A 115 -21.80 20.51 -10.82
N ASP A 116 -21.87 21.78 -10.40
CA ASP A 116 -21.57 22.24 -9.05
C ASP A 116 -22.65 21.76 -8.05
N GLY A 117 -22.89 20.44 -7.99
CA GLY A 117 -23.98 19.81 -7.25
C GLY A 117 -24.19 18.35 -7.64
N GLN A 118 -24.90 17.59 -6.80
CA GLN A 118 -25.20 16.18 -7.04
C GLN A 118 -26.02 16.03 -8.33
N LEU A 119 -25.46 15.35 -9.33
CA LEU A 119 -26.24 14.76 -10.41
C LEU A 119 -27.17 13.71 -9.78
N GLU A 120 -28.44 14.07 -9.57
CA GLU A 120 -29.47 13.07 -9.34
C GLU A 120 -29.70 12.32 -10.66
N TYR A 121 -29.44 11.03 -10.64
CA TYR A 121 -29.70 10.16 -11.77
C TYR A 121 -31.22 10.05 -11.99
N GLU A 122 -31.71 10.56 -13.11
CA GLU A 122 -33.12 10.48 -13.49
C GLU A 122 -33.35 9.44 -14.59
N PRO A 123 -33.85 8.23 -14.27
CA PRO A 123 -33.93 7.12 -15.22
C PRO A 123 -34.96 7.31 -16.35
N TYR A 124 -35.91 8.24 -16.18
CA TYR A 124 -37.01 8.45 -17.13
C TYR A 124 -36.76 9.57 -18.13
N PHE A 125 -35.68 10.34 -17.98
CA PHE A 125 -35.35 11.46 -18.85
C PHE A 125 -33.96 11.28 -19.48
N PRO A 126 -33.85 11.25 -20.82
CA PRO A 126 -32.54 11.22 -21.48
C PRO A 126 -31.70 12.43 -21.10
N TYR A 127 -30.41 12.22 -20.88
CA TYR A 127 -29.46 13.31 -20.67
C TYR A 127 -29.28 14.13 -21.96
N THR A 128 -29.42 15.46 -21.87
CA THR A 128 -29.36 16.40 -23.01
C THR A 128 -28.24 17.44 -22.91
N GLY A 129 -27.43 17.40 -21.85
CA GLY A 129 -26.33 18.34 -21.64
C GLY A 129 -25.03 17.94 -22.34
N ASP A 130 -23.98 18.70 -22.06
CA ASP A 130 -22.65 18.46 -22.61
C ASP A 130 -22.04 17.15 -22.07
N VAL A 131 -21.38 16.40 -22.94
CA VAL A 131 -20.69 15.16 -22.59
C VAL A 131 -19.18 15.35 -22.61
N TYR A 132 -18.51 14.79 -21.62
CA TYR A 132 -17.07 14.88 -21.44
C TYR A 132 -16.46 13.49 -21.37
N VAL A 133 -15.25 13.34 -21.90
CA VAL A 133 -14.48 12.11 -21.76
C VAL A 133 -13.83 12.08 -20.38
N ARG A 134 -14.09 11.02 -19.62
CA ARG A 134 -13.43 10.76 -18.34
C ARG A 134 -12.69 9.42 -18.39
N LYS A 135 -11.52 9.38 -17.75
CA LYS A 135 -10.80 8.14 -17.48
C LYS A 135 -11.43 7.43 -16.28
N TYR A 136 -11.83 6.18 -16.46
CA TYR A 136 -12.33 5.28 -15.43
C TYR A 136 -11.32 4.16 -15.21
N ASP A 137 -10.93 3.95 -13.95
CA ASP A 137 -10.00 2.87 -13.57
C ASP A 137 -10.84 1.68 -13.10
N ASP A 138 -10.95 0.66 -13.94
CA ASP A 138 -11.65 -0.59 -13.64
C ASP A 138 -10.68 -1.57 -12.97
N ILE A 139 -10.87 -1.81 -11.67
CA ILE A 139 -9.93 -2.57 -10.85
C ILE A 139 -10.02 -4.07 -11.17
N ASN A 140 -8.88 -4.67 -11.55
CA ASN A 140 -8.74 -6.12 -11.67
C ASN A 140 -8.40 -6.69 -10.29
N TYR A 141 -9.42 -7.11 -9.54
CA TYR A 141 -9.22 -7.74 -8.23
C TYR A 141 -8.41 -9.03 -8.34
N GLY A 142 -7.69 -9.38 -7.27
CA GLY A 142 -6.82 -10.56 -7.21
C GLY A 142 -5.40 -10.34 -7.75
N ILE A 143 -5.05 -9.11 -8.15
CA ILE A 143 -3.67 -8.74 -8.53
C ILE A 143 -3.28 -7.45 -7.80
N THR A 144 -2.65 -7.61 -6.65
CA THR A 144 -2.13 -6.51 -5.83
C THR A 144 -0.61 -6.48 -5.90
N TYR A 145 -0.06 -5.32 -6.24
CA TYR A 145 1.37 -5.07 -6.28
C TYR A 145 1.87 -4.60 -4.92
N THR A 146 3.04 -5.07 -4.52
CA THR A 146 3.65 -4.76 -3.24
C THR A 146 4.98 -4.02 -3.40
N ILE A 147 5.49 -3.49 -2.29
CA ILE A 147 6.88 -3.10 -2.11
C ILE A 147 7.43 -4.05 -1.06
N SER A 148 8.52 -4.75 -1.38
CA SER A 148 9.18 -5.69 -0.47
C SER A 148 9.83 -5.00 0.73
N THR A 149 10.08 -5.73 1.81
CA THR A 149 10.92 -5.22 2.91
C THR A 149 12.33 -4.88 2.45
N ASP A 150 12.90 -5.66 1.55
CA ASP A 150 14.23 -5.42 0.97
C ASP A 150 14.30 -4.03 0.34
N GLU A 151 13.31 -3.66 -0.47
CA GLU A 151 13.22 -2.32 -1.08
C GLU A 151 13.09 -1.20 -0.04
N ILE A 152 12.33 -1.45 1.04
CA ILE A 152 12.19 -0.49 2.14
C ILE A 152 13.54 -0.29 2.84
N LEU A 153 14.27 -1.38 3.11
CA LEU A 153 15.57 -1.35 3.76
C LEU A 153 16.61 -0.67 2.85
N ASP A 154 16.61 -0.97 1.55
CA ASP A 154 17.49 -0.33 0.58
C ASP A 154 17.17 1.15 0.40
N PHE A 155 15.91 1.54 0.43
CA PHE A 155 15.51 2.95 0.47
C PHE A 155 16.07 3.66 1.71
N LEU A 156 15.99 3.05 2.89
CA LEU A 156 16.55 3.63 4.12
C LEU A 156 18.09 3.73 4.04
N LYS A 157 18.76 2.68 3.56
CA LYS A 157 20.21 2.61 3.41
C LYS A 157 20.76 3.62 2.40
N ARG A 158 20.14 3.73 1.22
CA ARG A 158 20.49 4.73 0.20
C ARG A 158 20.39 6.17 0.71
N ASN A 159 19.54 6.42 1.70
CA ASN A 159 19.32 7.75 2.28
C ASN A 159 19.97 7.93 3.66
N GLU A 160 20.75 6.96 4.15
CA GLU A 160 21.26 6.91 5.53
C GLU A 160 21.97 8.21 5.95
N THR A 161 22.87 8.73 5.11
CA THR A 161 23.62 9.96 5.42
C THR A 161 22.70 11.15 5.66
N GLN A 162 21.66 11.32 4.83
CA GLN A 162 20.70 12.42 4.97
C GLN A 162 19.79 12.23 6.19
N LEU A 163 19.43 10.98 6.49
CA LEU A 163 18.60 10.63 7.64
C LEU A 163 19.35 10.90 8.95
N LEU A 164 20.62 10.50 9.04
CA LEU A 164 21.49 10.75 10.19
C LEU A 164 21.68 12.25 10.44
N GLN A 165 21.90 13.05 9.39
CA GLN A 165 21.98 14.51 9.50
C GLN A 165 20.69 15.14 10.06
N LYS A 166 19.54 14.50 9.81
CA LYS A 166 18.22 14.91 10.34
C LYS A 166 17.90 14.30 11.72
N GLY A 167 18.82 13.51 12.29
CA GLY A 167 18.67 12.89 13.61
C GLY A 167 17.94 11.54 13.60
N PHE A 168 17.75 10.90 12.45
CA PHE A 168 17.16 9.57 12.34
C PHE A 168 18.23 8.51 12.11
N ASN A 169 18.27 7.48 12.97
CA ASN A 169 19.18 6.34 12.84
C ASN A 169 18.36 5.05 12.74
N PHE A 170 18.48 4.36 11.61
CA PHE A 170 17.77 3.11 11.32
C PHE A 170 18.70 1.89 11.24
N ASN A 171 19.94 2.00 11.74
CA ASN A 171 20.97 0.96 11.56
C ASN A 171 20.63 -0.34 12.30
N TYR A 172 19.68 -0.29 13.23
CA TYR A 172 19.12 -1.48 13.88
C TYR A 172 18.21 -2.32 12.95
N LEU A 173 17.77 -1.76 11.82
CA LEU A 173 16.93 -2.42 10.81
C LEU A 173 17.75 -2.94 9.62
N THR A 174 18.88 -2.31 9.29
CA THR A 174 19.63 -2.54 8.05
C THR A 174 20.94 -3.33 8.27
N LYS A 175 20.98 -4.23 9.25
CA LYS A 175 22.19 -4.99 9.59
C LYS A 175 22.64 -5.93 8.48
#